data_AF-A0A0P9SGA1-F1
#
_entry.id   AF-A0A0P9SGA1-F1
#
_cell.length_a   1.000
_cell.length_b   1.000
_cell.length_c   1.000
_cell.angle_alpha   90.00
_cell.angle_beta   90.00
_cell.angle_gamma   90.00
#
_symmetry.space_group_name_H-M   'P 1'
#
loop_
_entity.id
_entity.type
_entity.pdbx_description
1 polymer ?
#
loop_
_entity_poly.entity_id
_entity_poly.type
_entity_poly.pdbx_seq_one_letter_code
_entity_poly.pdbx_strand_id
1 'polypeptide(L)'
;MACTLYFCLLDYSLPAPSFGFSVLGPPWTLSYEIMFYLIFTISMSISYRYRSYICALVFVMSSVGFQLYYNDQFDFSSQSTPAIVVIHWWQAWIKLISNTIAFEFIFGMMLAELTLANTLPLLTPFGRKFMRLVLLLATISAGFIGPQAYGISGGFWLAATIMTAVIMLSYRSEAGSNRTLIFLGDISYSLYLVHFSLMVFLTQLMSKNASPTEKSGVFILSITASIVMASVMFKWIEKPSIKVGKKVASALSARLKPYTN
;
A
#
# COMPACT_ATOMS: atom_id res chain seq x y z
N MET A 1 -23.69 -10.93 -10.70
CA MET A 1 -23.50 -11.64 -9.41
C MET A 1 -23.37 -10.59 -8.32
N ALA A 2 -24.25 -10.61 -7.33
CA ALA A 2 -24.25 -9.62 -6.25
C ALA A 2 -22.98 -9.80 -5.41
N CYS A 3 -22.04 -8.86 -5.55
CA CYS A 3 -20.81 -8.75 -4.77
C CYS A 3 -21.12 -8.58 -3.28
N THR A 4 -21.18 -9.68 -2.54
CA THR A 4 -21.39 -9.69 -1.09
C THR A 4 -20.13 -9.37 -0.27
N LEU A 5 -19.01 -9.10 -0.91
CA LEU A 5 -17.79 -8.63 -0.25
C LEU A 5 -17.38 -7.28 -0.84
N TYR A 6 -17.44 -6.24 0.00
CA TYR A 6 -16.93 -4.88 -0.22
C TYR A 6 -15.43 -4.79 -0.62
N PHE A 7 -14.78 -5.94 -0.81
CA PHE A 7 -13.37 -6.11 -1.18
C PHE A 7 -13.15 -6.38 -2.67
N CYS A 8 -14.18 -6.78 -3.43
CA CYS A 8 -14.01 -7.07 -4.85
C CYS A 8 -14.04 -5.78 -5.69
N LEU A 9 -13.12 -5.71 -6.65
CA LEU A 9 -13.08 -4.67 -7.66
C LEU A 9 -14.35 -4.70 -8.51
N LEU A 10 -14.85 -3.52 -8.85
CA LEU A 10 -16.16 -3.38 -9.48
C LEU A 10 -16.14 -3.87 -10.93
N ASP A 11 -15.10 -3.52 -11.68
CA ASP A 11 -15.04 -3.79 -13.11
C ASP A 11 -13.61 -4.03 -13.61
N TYR A 12 -13.31 -5.29 -13.89
CA TYR A 12 -12.02 -5.74 -14.42
C TYR A 12 -11.78 -5.40 -15.90
N SER A 13 -12.74 -4.73 -16.56
CA SER A 13 -12.55 -4.14 -17.89
C SER A 13 -11.98 -2.72 -17.84
N LEU A 14 -12.07 -2.06 -16.68
CA LEU A 14 -11.51 -0.72 -16.48
C LEU A 14 -9.98 -0.76 -16.35
N PRO A 15 -9.29 0.39 -16.55
CA PRO A 15 -7.86 0.48 -16.39
C PRO A 15 -7.41 0.00 -15.00
N ALA A 16 -6.36 -0.82 -15.00
CA ALA A 16 -5.64 -1.17 -13.79
C ALA A 16 -4.93 0.07 -13.23
N PRO A 17 -4.43 0.03 -11.99
CA PRO A 17 -4.59 -1.03 -10.99
C PRO A 17 -5.94 -1.01 -10.28
N SER A 18 -6.72 0.07 -10.45
CA SER A 18 -7.90 0.30 -9.62
C SER A 18 -9.11 -0.47 -10.09
N PHE A 19 -9.24 -0.79 -11.38
CA PHE A 19 -10.38 -1.54 -11.94
C PHE A 19 -11.75 -0.96 -11.47
N GLY A 20 -11.80 0.38 -11.40
CA GLY A 20 -12.92 1.16 -10.88
C GLY A 20 -12.85 1.41 -9.37
N PHE A 21 -13.28 2.60 -8.95
CA PHE A 21 -13.36 2.96 -7.54
C PHE A 21 -14.71 2.54 -6.96
N SER A 22 -14.68 1.80 -5.84
CA SER A 22 -15.89 1.51 -5.08
C SER A 22 -16.37 2.74 -4.29
N VAL A 23 -17.58 2.66 -3.72
CA VAL A 23 -18.13 3.71 -2.85
C VAL A 23 -17.19 4.04 -1.68
N LEU A 24 -16.43 3.05 -1.21
CA LEU A 24 -15.45 3.26 -0.16
C LEU A 24 -14.22 3.98 -0.66
N GLY A 25 -13.84 3.79 -1.93
CA GLY A 25 -12.67 4.36 -2.62
C GLY A 25 -11.46 3.41 -2.62
N PRO A 26 -10.81 3.18 -1.46
CA PRO A 26 -9.57 2.42 -1.38
C PRO A 26 -9.55 0.89 -1.62
N PRO A 27 -10.67 0.12 -1.67
CA PRO A 27 -10.61 -1.35 -1.72
C PRO A 27 -9.71 -2.00 -2.78
N TRP A 28 -9.36 -1.29 -3.84
CA TRP A 28 -8.42 -1.78 -4.85
C TRP A 28 -7.01 -2.06 -4.28
N THR A 29 -6.42 -1.16 -3.47
CA THR A 29 -5.08 -1.43 -2.90
C THR A 29 -5.14 -2.52 -1.84
N LEU A 30 -6.25 -2.62 -1.11
CA LEU A 30 -6.46 -3.66 -0.10
C LEU A 30 -6.48 -5.07 -0.72
N SER A 31 -6.98 -5.20 -1.96
CA SER A 31 -6.90 -6.45 -2.73
C SER A 31 -5.45 -6.84 -3.03
N TYR A 32 -4.62 -5.87 -3.43
CA TYR A 32 -3.19 -6.08 -3.63
C TYR A 32 -2.48 -6.43 -2.32
N GLU A 33 -2.80 -5.76 -1.21
CA GLU A 33 -2.22 -6.06 0.10
C GLU A 33 -2.48 -7.51 0.53
N ILE A 34 -3.72 -7.98 0.42
CA ILE A 34 -4.07 -9.38 0.72
C ILE A 34 -3.26 -10.34 -0.15
N MET A 35 -3.16 -10.06 -1.46
CA MET A 35 -2.37 -10.86 -2.40
C MET A 35 -0.89 -10.88 -2.02
N PHE A 36 -0.30 -9.71 -1.74
CA PHE A 36 1.10 -9.56 -1.35
C PHE A 36 1.43 -10.36 -0.10
N TYR A 37 0.62 -10.22 0.96
CA TYR A 37 0.82 -10.96 2.19
C TYR A 37 0.61 -12.46 2.03
N LEU A 38 -0.36 -12.89 1.21
CA LEU A 38 -0.59 -14.31 0.94
C LEU A 38 0.62 -14.94 0.23
N ILE A 39 1.10 -14.32 -0.86
CA ILE A 39 2.25 -14.83 -1.62
C ILE A 39 3.53 -14.78 -0.78
N PHE A 40 3.73 -13.73 0.02
CA PHE A 40 4.85 -13.65 0.94
C PHE A 40 4.80 -14.76 2.01
N THR A 41 3.60 -15.07 2.55
CA THR A 41 3.40 -16.15 3.52
C THR A 41 3.70 -17.52 2.91
N ILE A 42 3.24 -17.78 1.68
CA ILE A 42 3.56 -19.01 0.94
C ILE A 42 5.08 -19.10 0.72
N SER A 43 5.70 -18.00 0.30
CA SER A 43 7.16 -17.94 0.08
C SER A 43 7.95 -18.23 1.35
N MET A 44 7.48 -17.73 2.50
CA MET A 44 8.07 -18.02 3.82
C MET A 44 7.91 -19.50 4.21
N SER A 45 6.79 -20.12 3.82
CA SER A 45 6.54 -21.55 4.06
C SER A 45 7.44 -22.46 3.22
N ILE A 46 7.83 -22.02 2.02
CA ILE A 46 8.80 -22.73 1.16
C ILE A 46 10.22 -22.59 1.71
N SER A 47 10.66 -21.37 2.00
CA SER A 47 11.97 -21.13 2.61
C SER A 47 11.96 -19.84 3.43
N TYR A 48 12.20 -19.98 4.72
CA TYR A 48 12.32 -18.82 5.60
C TYR A 48 13.53 -17.94 5.24
N ARG A 49 14.65 -18.55 4.81
CA ARG A 49 15.91 -17.84 4.49
C ARG A 49 15.82 -17.02 3.20
N TYR A 50 15.12 -17.54 2.19
CA TYR A 50 15.02 -16.94 0.86
C TYR A 50 13.62 -16.38 0.54
N ARG A 51 12.75 -16.24 1.54
CA ARG A 51 11.33 -15.83 1.40
C ARG A 51 11.12 -14.62 0.49
N SER A 52 11.95 -13.58 0.64
CA SER A 52 11.82 -12.32 -0.09
C SER A 52 12.21 -12.48 -1.57
N TYR A 53 13.24 -13.29 -1.86
CA TYR A 53 13.66 -13.60 -3.22
C TYR A 53 12.67 -14.51 -3.94
N ILE A 54 12.11 -15.51 -3.24
CA ILE A 54 11.06 -16.38 -3.79
C ILE A 54 9.81 -15.56 -4.11
N CYS A 55 9.39 -14.70 -3.17
CA CYS A 55 8.25 -13.81 -3.36
C CYS A 55 8.45 -12.87 -4.56
N ALA A 56 9.63 -12.24 -4.65
CA ALA A 56 9.99 -11.39 -5.78
C ALA A 56 10.00 -12.16 -7.10
N LEU A 57 10.55 -13.38 -7.12
CA LEU A 57 10.54 -14.24 -8.31
C LEU A 57 9.11 -14.56 -8.76
N VAL A 58 8.22 -14.91 -7.84
CA VAL A 58 6.81 -15.19 -8.16
C VAL A 58 6.14 -13.97 -8.79
N PHE A 59 6.32 -12.78 -8.23
CA PHE A 59 5.75 -11.55 -8.79
C PHE A 59 6.36 -11.19 -10.15
N VAL A 60 7.69 -11.24 -10.29
CA VAL A 60 8.34 -10.96 -11.58
C VAL A 60 7.89 -11.94 -12.65
N MET A 61 7.88 -13.24 -12.35
CA MET A 61 7.48 -14.28 -13.30
C MET A 61 6.01 -14.17 -13.68
N SER A 62 5.13 -13.81 -12.75
CA SER A 62 3.71 -13.63 -13.05
C SER A 62 3.41 -12.34 -13.81
N SER A 63 4.01 -11.20 -13.42
CA SER A 63 3.86 -9.92 -14.13
C SER A 63 4.40 -10.00 -15.56
N VAL A 64 5.60 -10.56 -15.75
CA VAL A 64 6.19 -10.69 -17.09
C VAL A 64 5.52 -11.82 -17.87
N GLY A 65 5.35 -12.99 -17.26
CA GLY A 65 4.84 -14.19 -17.93
C GLY A 65 3.41 -14.05 -18.43
N PHE A 66 2.49 -13.52 -17.61
CA PHE A 66 1.10 -13.34 -18.05
C PHE A 66 0.97 -12.21 -19.08
N GLN A 67 1.71 -11.12 -18.95
CA GLN A 67 1.66 -10.07 -19.98
C GLN A 67 2.21 -10.57 -21.32
N LEU A 68 3.36 -11.25 -21.34
CA LEU A 68 3.90 -11.82 -22.58
C LEU A 68 2.96 -12.87 -23.19
N TYR A 69 2.33 -13.72 -22.36
CA TYR A 69 1.44 -14.76 -22.85
C TYR A 69 0.14 -14.22 -23.46
N TYR A 70 -0.44 -13.15 -22.90
CA TYR A 70 -1.74 -12.62 -23.33
C TYR A 70 -1.65 -11.40 -24.25
N ASN A 71 -0.55 -10.64 -24.20
CA ASN A 71 -0.40 -9.37 -24.93
C ASN A 71 0.74 -9.42 -25.98
N ASP A 72 1.51 -10.51 -26.05
CA ASP A 72 2.73 -10.68 -26.88
C ASP A 72 3.88 -9.70 -26.56
N GLN A 73 3.66 -8.74 -25.65
CA GLN A 73 4.61 -7.74 -25.21
C GLN A 73 4.48 -7.49 -23.71
N PHE A 74 5.56 -7.04 -23.11
CA PHE A 74 5.59 -6.62 -21.71
C PHE A 74 5.71 -5.10 -21.63
N ASP A 75 4.90 -4.49 -20.78
CA ASP A 75 4.93 -3.05 -20.50
C ASP A 75 5.11 -2.81 -18.99
N PHE A 76 5.95 -1.85 -18.66
CA PHE A 76 6.20 -1.44 -17.27
C PHE A 76 5.05 -0.61 -16.68
N SER A 77 4.13 -0.11 -17.53
CA SER A 77 2.95 0.60 -17.09
C SER A 77 2.08 -0.24 -16.15
N SER A 78 1.71 0.32 -14.99
CA SER A 78 0.74 -0.34 -14.09
C SER A 78 -0.67 -0.38 -14.65
N GLN A 79 -0.92 0.31 -15.75
CA GLN A 79 -2.23 0.35 -16.40
C GLN A 79 -2.38 -0.81 -17.39
N SER A 80 -1.25 -1.40 -17.79
CA SER A 80 -1.18 -2.54 -18.69
C SER A 80 -1.52 -3.82 -17.92
N THR A 81 -2.48 -4.57 -18.46
CA THR A 81 -2.90 -5.87 -17.92
C THR A 81 -3.06 -6.88 -19.04
N PRO A 82 -3.03 -8.18 -18.73
CA PRO A 82 -3.38 -9.23 -19.67
C PRO A 82 -4.74 -8.97 -20.33
N ALA A 83 -4.79 -9.06 -21.66
CA ALA A 83 -5.97 -8.88 -22.51
C ALA A 83 -6.98 -10.04 -22.38
N ILE A 84 -7.42 -10.30 -21.15
CA ILE A 84 -8.36 -11.37 -20.80
C ILE A 84 -9.72 -10.74 -20.47
N VAL A 85 -10.78 -11.30 -21.03
CA VAL A 85 -12.16 -10.99 -20.59
C VAL A 85 -12.45 -11.81 -19.33
N VAL A 86 -12.81 -11.13 -18.24
CA VAL A 86 -13.08 -11.78 -16.94
C VAL A 86 -14.51 -12.31 -16.93
N ILE A 87 -14.64 -13.62 -17.19
CA ILE A 87 -15.89 -14.39 -17.11
C ILE A 87 -15.94 -15.15 -15.77
N HIS A 88 -14.78 -15.64 -15.30
CA HIS A 88 -14.65 -16.40 -14.07
C HIS A 88 -13.79 -15.68 -13.03
N TRP A 89 -14.08 -15.92 -11.76
CA TRP A 89 -13.41 -15.26 -10.63
C TRP A 89 -11.89 -15.48 -10.58
N TRP A 90 -11.36 -16.58 -11.10
CA TRP A 90 -9.93 -16.86 -11.12
C TRP A 90 -9.16 -15.99 -12.12
N GLN A 91 -9.81 -15.51 -13.19
CA GLN A 91 -9.19 -14.64 -14.19
C GLN A 91 -8.88 -13.25 -13.61
N ALA A 92 -9.66 -12.80 -12.62
CA ALA A 92 -9.38 -11.58 -11.87
C ALA A 92 -8.03 -11.65 -11.14
N TRP A 93 -7.70 -12.80 -10.55
CA TRP A 93 -6.43 -13.00 -9.88
C TRP A 93 -5.25 -12.98 -10.84
N ILE A 94 -5.42 -13.48 -12.07
CA ILE A 94 -4.40 -13.36 -13.13
C ILE A 94 -4.13 -11.88 -13.44
N LYS A 95 -5.17 -11.07 -13.62
CA LYS A 95 -5.00 -9.62 -13.86
C LYS A 95 -4.29 -8.93 -12.68
N LEU A 96 -4.68 -9.25 -11.45
CA LEU A 96 -4.07 -8.67 -10.24
C LEU A 96 -2.59 -9.05 -10.09
N ILE A 97 -2.27 -10.35 -10.13
CA ILE A 97 -0.90 -10.82 -9.90
C ILE A 97 0.05 -10.36 -11.01
N SER A 98 -0.49 -10.16 -12.23
CA SER A 98 0.30 -9.69 -13.38
C SER A 98 0.64 -8.19 -13.37
N ASN A 99 0.05 -7.42 -12.44
CA ASN A 99 0.21 -5.96 -12.44
C ASN A 99 1.61 -5.53 -11.99
N THR A 100 2.13 -4.44 -12.55
CA THR A 100 3.47 -3.94 -12.24
C THR A 100 3.57 -3.19 -10.91
N ILE A 101 2.47 -2.95 -10.19
CA ILE A 101 2.53 -2.44 -8.80
C ILE A 101 3.27 -3.41 -7.87
N ALA A 102 3.31 -4.70 -8.19
CA ALA A 102 4.09 -5.67 -7.44
C ALA A 102 5.59 -5.28 -7.35
N PHE A 103 6.13 -4.53 -8.31
CA PHE A 103 7.50 -4.03 -8.25
C PHE A 103 7.72 -3.01 -7.14
N GLU A 104 6.71 -2.20 -6.78
CA GLU A 104 6.79 -1.30 -5.63
C GLU A 104 6.93 -2.09 -4.32
N PHE A 105 6.16 -3.18 -4.21
CA PHE A 105 6.24 -4.09 -3.08
C PHE A 105 7.59 -4.82 -3.02
N ILE A 106 8.12 -5.28 -4.17
CA ILE A 106 9.46 -5.87 -4.27
C ILE A 106 10.53 -4.88 -3.79
N PHE A 107 10.47 -3.63 -4.24
CA PHE A 107 11.41 -2.59 -3.81
C PHE A 107 11.39 -2.41 -2.28
N GLY A 108 10.20 -2.34 -1.67
CA GLY A 108 10.05 -2.29 -0.23
C GLY A 108 10.64 -3.52 0.49
N MET A 109 10.39 -4.73 -0.04
CA MET A 109 10.98 -5.96 0.50
C MET A 109 12.51 -5.95 0.44
N MET A 110 13.10 -5.50 -0.67
CA MET A 110 14.56 -5.43 -0.82
C MET A 110 15.18 -4.42 0.14
N LEU A 111 14.55 -3.24 0.32
CA LEU A 111 14.98 -2.27 1.34
C LEU A 111 14.91 -2.85 2.75
N ALA A 112 13.89 -3.64 3.06
CA ALA A 112 13.78 -4.32 4.34
C ALA A 112 14.89 -5.35 4.54
N GLU A 113 15.21 -6.17 3.53
CA GLU A 113 16.33 -7.13 3.58
C GLU A 113 17.67 -6.43 3.81
N LEU A 114 17.94 -5.32 3.13
CA LEU A 114 19.17 -4.53 3.34
C LEU A 114 19.26 -3.97 4.78
N THR A 115 18.13 -3.52 5.31
CA THR A 115 18.03 -3.00 6.68
C THR A 115 18.28 -4.10 7.71
N LEU A 116 17.66 -5.28 7.52
CA LEU A 116 17.79 -6.43 8.41
C LEU A 116 19.18 -7.07 8.33
N ALA A 117 19.78 -7.12 7.14
CA ALA A 117 21.14 -7.59 6.92
C ALA A 117 22.21 -6.63 7.47
N ASN A 118 21.80 -5.46 7.96
CA ASN A 118 22.68 -4.40 8.44
C ASN A 118 23.71 -3.90 7.42
N THR A 119 23.40 -4.03 6.12
CA THR A 119 24.30 -3.67 5.02
C THR A 119 24.15 -2.21 4.58
N LEU A 120 23.16 -1.48 5.11
CA LEU A 120 22.99 -0.07 4.81
C LEU A 120 24.17 0.75 5.39
N PRO A 121 24.73 1.69 4.60
CA PRO A 121 25.86 2.49 5.05
C PRO A 121 25.42 3.48 6.14
N LEU A 122 26.28 3.66 7.14
CA LEU A 122 26.10 4.72 8.13
C LEU A 122 26.38 6.08 7.46
N LEU A 123 25.40 6.97 7.54
CA LEU A 123 25.54 8.31 6.97
C LEU A 123 26.48 9.17 7.81
N THR A 124 27.47 9.79 7.16
CA THR A 124 28.26 10.89 7.75
C THR A 124 27.34 12.08 8.07
N PRO A 125 27.75 13.05 8.91
CA PRO A 125 26.95 14.24 9.17
C PRO A 125 26.60 15.02 7.90
N PHE A 126 27.51 15.05 6.92
CA PHE A 126 27.26 15.61 5.59
C PHE A 126 26.24 14.78 4.82
N GLY A 127 26.39 13.45 4.79
CA GLY A 127 25.42 12.53 4.19
C GLY A 127 24.02 12.68 4.77
N ARG A 128 23.89 12.87 6.09
CA ARG A 128 22.60 13.12 6.75
C ARG A 128 21.97 14.45 6.32
N LYS A 129 22.76 15.52 6.19
CA LYS A 129 22.28 16.81 5.64
C LYS A 129 21.81 16.66 4.19
N PHE A 130 22.58 15.95 3.37
CA PHE A 130 22.22 15.66 1.99
C PHE A 130 20.92 14.86 1.90
N MET A 131 20.76 13.78 2.67
CA MET A 131 19.53 12.98 2.68
C MET A 131 18.31 13.77 3.18
N ARG A 132 18.48 14.70 4.12
CA ARG A 132 17.40 15.62 4.54
C ARG A 132 17.01 16.58 3.40
N LEU A 133 17.99 17.09 2.65
CA LEU A 133 17.72 17.93 1.49
C LEU A 133 16.97 17.13 0.41
N VAL A 134 17.39 15.90 0.13
CA VAL A 134 16.70 15.01 -0.81
C VAL A 134 15.25 14.77 -0.37
N LEU A 135 15.03 14.44 0.91
CA LEU A 135 13.67 14.25 1.45
C LEU A 135 12.82 15.52 1.32
N LEU A 136 13.38 16.69 1.64
CA LEU A 136 12.69 17.97 1.53
C LEU A 136 12.30 18.25 0.08
N LEU A 137 13.25 18.15 -0.86
CA LEU A 137 13.02 18.40 -2.28
C LEU A 137 12.00 17.42 -2.87
N ALA A 138 12.07 16.14 -2.50
CA ALA A 138 11.09 15.14 -2.93
C ALA A 138 9.69 15.41 -2.36
N THR A 139 9.59 15.86 -1.11
CA THR A 139 8.29 16.22 -0.51
C THR A 139 7.70 17.46 -1.16
N ILE A 140 8.53 18.46 -1.47
CA ILE A 140 8.11 19.66 -2.18
C ILE A 140 7.66 19.31 -3.60
N SER A 141 8.42 18.50 -4.34
CA SER A 141 8.07 18.11 -5.70
C SER A 141 6.77 17.32 -5.74
N ALA A 142 6.49 16.47 -4.74
CA ALA A 142 5.21 15.78 -4.60
C ALA A 142 4.01 16.74 -4.57
N GLY A 143 4.16 17.93 -3.98
CA GLY A 143 3.11 18.95 -3.94
C GLY A 143 2.84 19.62 -5.30
N PHE A 144 3.81 19.63 -6.22
CA PHE A 144 3.70 20.31 -7.52
C PHE A 144 3.35 19.37 -8.68
N ILE A 145 3.82 18.12 -8.64
CA ILE A 145 3.73 17.15 -9.74
C ILE A 145 2.29 16.65 -9.99
N GLY A 146 1.38 16.83 -9.02
CA GLY A 146 -0.02 16.43 -9.15
C GLY A 146 -0.21 14.91 -9.26
N PRO A 147 -1.40 14.43 -9.69
CA PRO A 147 -1.69 13.00 -9.83
C PRO A 147 -0.78 12.35 -10.89
N GLN A 148 -0.14 11.25 -10.53
CA GLN A 148 0.71 10.46 -11.41
C GLN A 148 0.10 9.09 -11.64
N ALA A 149 0.48 8.44 -12.74
CA ALA A 149 0.24 7.01 -12.91
C ALA A 149 0.88 6.22 -11.76
N TYR A 150 0.28 5.09 -11.39
CA TYR A 150 0.86 4.20 -10.40
C TYR A 150 2.06 3.43 -11.00
N GLY A 151 2.79 2.68 -10.18
CA GLY A 151 3.87 1.83 -10.64
C GLY A 151 5.09 2.57 -11.16
N ILE A 152 5.99 1.79 -11.76
CA ILE A 152 7.30 2.23 -12.28
C ILE A 152 7.15 3.34 -13.33
N SER A 153 6.06 3.35 -14.09
CA SER A 153 5.78 4.35 -15.11
C SER A 153 5.46 5.74 -14.57
N GLY A 154 5.23 5.90 -13.26
CA GLY A 154 4.85 7.19 -12.68
C GLY A 154 5.38 7.40 -11.27
N GLY A 155 4.47 7.44 -10.29
CA GLY A 155 4.74 7.90 -8.93
C GLY A 155 5.76 7.07 -8.13
N PHE A 156 6.10 5.86 -8.60
CA PHE A 156 7.03 4.96 -7.91
C PHE A 156 8.37 5.62 -7.58
N TRP A 157 8.99 6.34 -8.52
CA TRP A 157 10.32 6.91 -8.31
C TRP A 157 10.35 7.95 -7.20
N LEU A 158 9.29 8.76 -7.11
CA LEU A 158 9.14 9.75 -6.06
C LEU A 158 8.91 9.08 -4.71
N ALA A 159 8.00 8.10 -4.65
CA ALA A 159 7.73 7.32 -3.44
C ALA A 159 8.97 6.56 -2.96
N ALA A 160 9.71 5.92 -3.88
CA ALA A 160 10.95 5.21 -3.61
C ALA A 160 12.04 6.14 -3.05
N THR A 161 12.15 7.35 -3.60
CA THR A 161 13.09 8.38 -3.11
C THR A 161 12.76 8.79 -1.69
N ILE A 162 11.48 9.10 -1.42
CA ILE A 162 11.01 9.49 -0.08
C ILE A 162 11.25 8.34 0.92
N MET A 163 10.82 7.12 0.58
CA MET A 163 10.95 5.93 1.43
C MET A 163 12.42 5.64 1.74
N THR A 164 13.29 5.63 0.73
CA THR A 164 14.72 5.39 0.91
C THR A 164 15.36 6.47 1.78
N ALA A 165 15.00 7.74 1.58
CA ALA A 165 15.53 8.83 2.39
C ALA A 165 15.11 8.72 3.86
N VAL A 166 13.83 8.39 4.13
CA VAL A 166 13.34 8.17 5.49
C VAL A 166 14.04 7.00 6.16
N ILE A 167 14.19 5.86 5.46
CA ILE A 167 14.89 4.68 6.00
C ILE A 167 16.35 5.00 6.28
N MET A 168 17.08 5.63 5.35
CA MET A 168 18.48 5.99 5.54
C MET A 168 18.70 6.99 6.70
N LEU A 169 17.76 7.91 6.92
CA LEU A 169 17.81 8.88 8.03
C LEU A 169 17.45 8.27 9.38
N SER A 170 16.60 7.25 9.41
CA SER A 170 16.16 6.54 10.62
C SER A 170 17.05 5.34 10.97
N TYR A 171 17.80 4.81 9.99
CA TYR A 171 18.68 3.66 10.19
C TYR A 171 19.73 3.94 11.28
N ARG A 172 19.67 3.14 12.36
CA ARG A 172 20.54 3.25 13.55
C ARG A 172 20.59 4.67 14.15
N SER A 173 19.56 5.46 13.92
CA SER A 173 19.46 6.82 14.44
C SER A 173 18.61 6.81 15.70
N GLU A 174 19.12 7.37 16.79
CA GLU A 174 18.32 7.71 17.98
C GLU A 174 17.44 8.96 17.74
N ALA A 175 17.00 9.18 16.51
CA ALA A 175 16.19 10.35 16.19
C ALA A 175 14.94 10.33 17.08
N GLY A 176 14.76 11.41 17.86
CA GLY A 176 13.71 11.50 18.86
C GLY A 176 12.33 11.15 18.29
N SER A 177 11.59 10.32 19.02
CA SER A 177 10.24 9.93 18.65
C SER A 177 9.29 11.12 18.79
N ASN A 178 8.77 11.64 17.67
CA ASN A 178 7.70 12.64 17.73
C ASN A 178 6.36 11.94 18.01
N ARG A 179 5.78 12.21 19.18
CA ARG A 179 4.51 11.61 19.62
C ARG A 179 3.38 11.85 18.62
N THR A 180 3.34 13.02 17.97
CA THR A 180 2.30 13.36 16.99
C THR A 180 2.44 12.53 15.71
N LEU A 181 3.67 12.34 15.22
CA LEU A 181 3.90 11.51 14.02
C LEU A 181 3.59 10.04 14.30
N ILE A 182 3.93 9.54 15.49
CA ILE A 182 3.57 8.19 15.91
C ILE A 182 2.05 8.05 16.00
N PHE A 183 1.36 9.01 16.61
CA PHE A 183 -0.11 9.00 16.68
C PHE A 183 -0.77 9.00 15.29
N LEU A 184 -0.29 9.83 14.37
CA LEU A 184 -0.79 9.85 12.99
C LEU A 184 -0.51 8.54 12.25
N GLY A 185 0.67 7.94 12.49
CA GLY A 185 1.01 6.61 11.96
C GLY A 185 0.11 5.52 12.53
N ASP A 186 -0.15 5.55 13.83
CA ASP A 186 -1.03 4.59 14.55
C ASP A 186 -2.44 4.58 13.97
N ILE A 187 -3.03 5.76 13.69
CA ILE A 187 -4.40 5.86 13.14
C ILE A 187 -4.45 5.75 11.60
N SER A 188 -3.31 5.58 10.92
CA SER A 188 -3.20 5.75 9.46
C SER A 188 -4.07 4.77 8.68
N TYR A 189 -4.20 3.53 9.13
CA TYR A 189 -5.06 2.52 8.49
C TYR A 189 -6.54 2.90 8.61
N SER A 190 -6.99 3.24 9.82
CA SER A 190 -8.34 3.75 10.06
C SER A 190 -8.62 5.03 9.25
N LEU A 191 -7.66 5.95 9.16
CA LEU A 191 -7.75 7.17 8.36
C LEU A 191 -7.90 6.87 6.88
N TYR A 192 -7.09 5.95 6.37
CA TYR A 192 -7.15 5.47 4.98
C TYR A 192 -8.54 4.92 4.62
N LEU A 193 -9.20 4.18 5.51
CA LEU A 193 -10.55 3.64 5.25
C LEU A 193 -11.64 4.73 5.21
N VAL A 194 -11.54 5.76 6.05
CA VAL A 194 -12.65 6.71 6.23
C VAL A 194 -12.58 7.96 5.38
N HIS A 195 -11.37 8.44 5.06
CA HIS A 195 -11.18 9.79 4.53
C HIS A 195 -11.91 9.99 3.19
N PHE A 196 -11.88 9.00 2.29
CA PHE A 196 -12.52 9.10 0.98
C PHE A 196 -14.04 9.10 1.09
N SER A 197 -14.60 8.17 1.86
CA SER A 197 -16.06 8.09 2.09
C SER A 197 -16.59 9.37 2.71
N LEU A 198 -15.85 9.94 3.68
CA LEU A 198 -16.21 11.19 4.32
C LEU A 198 -16.09 12.39 3.37
N MET A 199 -15.03 12.44 2.57
CA MET A 199 -14.85 13.48 1.55
C MET A 199 -16.01 13.47 0.56
N VAL A 200 -16.39 12.30 0.04
CA VAL A 200 -17.53 12.15 -0.89
C VAL A 200 -18.83 12.62 -0.22
N PHE A 201 -19.09 12.16 1.00
CA PHE A 201 -20.28 12.55 1.76
C PHE A 201 -20.36 14.07 1.98
N LEU A 202 -19.29 14.70 2.47
CA LEU A 202 -19.27 16.14 2.72
C LEU A 202 -19.37 16.96 1.44
N THR A 203 -18.76 16.50 0.34
CA THR A 203 -18.84 17.19 -0.95
C THR A 203 -20.24 17.11 -1.56
N GLN A 204 -20.99 16.03 -1.32
CA GLN A 204 -22.39 15.89 -1.77
C GLN A 204 -23.36 16.84 -1.04
N LEU A 205 -23.06 17.20 0.21
CA LEU A 205 -23.84 18.19 0.97
C LEU A 205 -23.58 19.63 0.49
N MET A 206 -22.54 19.84 -0.31
CA MET A 206 -22.11 21.15 -0.76
C MET A 206 -22.86 21.59 -2.04
N SER A 207 -23.21 22.87 -2.13
CA SER A 207 -23.83 23.42 -3.35
C SER A 207 -22.86 23.35 -4.55
N LYS A 208 -23.39 23.09 -5.75
CA LYS A 208 -22.59 23.12 -6.99
C LYS A 208 -21.94 24.48 -7.24
N ASN A 209 -22.51 25.56 -6.71
CA ASN A 209 -22.02 26.93 -6.83
C ASN A 209 -21.28 27.41 -5.56
N ALA A 210 -20.76 26.48 -4.74
CA ALA A 210 -20.05 26.84 -3.53
C ALA A 210 -18.86 27.76 -3.80
N SER A 211 -18.79 28.83 -3.02
CA SER A 211 -17.72 29.80 -2.98
C SER A 211 -16.38 29.15 -2.57
N PRO A 212 -15.23 29.76 -2.91
CA PRO A 212 -13.92 29.26 -2.49
C PRO A 212 -13.77 29.12 -0.97
N THR A 213 -14.44 29.97 -0.19
CA THR A 213 -14.46 29.91 1.28
C THR A 213 -15.21 28.69 1.78
N GLU A 214 -16.37 28.37 1.21
CA GLU A 214 -17.12 27.15 1.52
C GLU A 214 -16.31 25.88 1.18
N LYS A 215 -15.64 25.85 0.02
CA LYS A 215 -14.77 24.74 -0.38
C LYS A 215 -13.61 24.55 0.61
N SER A 216 -12.99 25.63 1.05
CA SER A 216 -11.92 25.60 2.05
C SER A 216 -12.43 25.12 3.42
N GLY A 217 -13.64 25.56 3.80
CA GLY A 217 -14.31 25.11 5.02
C GLY A 217 -14.60 23.60 5.00
N VAL A 218 -15.16 23.10 3.91
CA VAL A 218 -15.41 21.65 3.72
C VAL A 218 -14.11 20.85 3.72
N PHE A 219 -13.04 21.36 3.12
CA PHE A 219 -11.73 20.72 3.14
C PHE A 219 -11.17 20.58 4.57
N ILE A 220 -11.17 21.66 5.35
CA ILE A 220 -10.70 21.66 6.74
C ILE A 220 -11.59 20.74 7.60
N LEU A 221 -12.90 20.79 7.40
CA LEU A 221 -13.85 19.91 8.07
C LEU A 221 -13.59 18.45 7.72
N SER A 222 -13.34 18.13 6.45
CA SER A 222 -13.02 16.77 6.00
C SER A 222 -11.76 16.22 6.65
N ILE A 223 -10.69 17.01 6.73
CA ILE A 223 -9.46 16.61 7.42
C ILE A 223 -9.73 16.35 8.90
N THR A 224 -10.35 17.32 9.57
CA THR A 224 -10.58 17.27 11.01
C THR A 224 -11.49 16.10 11.39
N ALA A 225 -12.60 15.95 10.69
CA ALA A 225 -13.55 14.88 10.92
C ALA A 225 -12.96 13.50 10.56
N SER A 226 -12.11 13.41 9.53
CA SER A 226 -11.40 12.16 9.20
C SER A 226 -10.45 11.74 10.32
N ILE A 227 -9.66 12.67 10.88
CA ILE A 227 -8.74 12.37 12.00
C ILE A 227 -9.52 11.95 13.24
N VAL A 228 -10.61 12.64 13.58
CA VAL A 228 -11.46 12.29 14.73
C VAL A 228 -12.07 10.90 14.55
N MET A 229 -12.70 10.64 13.41
CA MET A 229 -13.34 9.36 13.13
C MET A 229 -12.33 8.22 13.07
N ALA A 230 -11.17 8.43 12.45
CA ALA A 230 -10.07 7.49 12.43
C ALA A 230 -9.56 7.16 13.84
N SER A 231 -9.46 8.17 14.72
CA SER A 231 -9.03 7.97 16.11
C SER A 231 -10.01 7.13 16.93
N VAL A 232 -11.31 7.34 16.71
CA VAL A 232 -12.38 6.55 17.34
C VAL A 232 -12.33 5.10 16.84
N MET A 233 -12.27 4.92 15.51
CA MET A 233 -12.19 3.58 14.89
C MET A 233 -10.92 2.84 15.30
N PHE A 234 -9.78 3.51 15.35
CA PHE A 234 -8.53 2.93 15.80
C PHE A 234 -8.64 2.37 17.23
N LYS A 235 -9.24 3.14 18.14
CA LYS A 235 -9.36 2.75 19.55
C LYS A 235 -10.40 1.65 19.77
N TRP A 236 -11.54 1.71 19.08
CA TRP A 236 -12.70 0.85 19.37
C TRP A 236 -12.89 -0.33 18.42
N ILE A 237 -12.30 -0.28 17.23
CA ILE A 237 -12.45 -1.33 16.21
C ILE A 237 -11.09 -1.96 15.94
N GLU A 238 -10.10 -1.15 15.54
CA GLU A 238 -8.80 -1.67 15.07
C GLU A 238 -8.02 -2.36 16.20
N LYS A 239 -7.79 -1.68 17.32
CA LYS A 239 -7.06 -2.26 18.47
C LYS A 239 -7.72 -3.54 19.02
N PRO A 240 -9.04 -3.60 19.25
CA PRO A 240 -9.70 -4.84 19.65
C PRO A 240 -9.56 -5.95 18.62
N SER A 241 -9.71 -5.64 17.33
CA SER A 241 -9.57 -6.62 16.24
C SER A 241 -8.16 -7.21 16.19
N ILE A 242 -7.11 -6.37 16.31
CA ILE A 242 -5.72 -6.83 16.39
C ILE A 242 -5.52 -7.74 17.60
N LYS A 243 -6.09 -7.39 18.76
CA LYS A 243 -5.99 -8.20 19.99
C LYS A 243 -6.64 -9.58 19.81
N VAL A 244 -7.84 -9.62 19.21
CA VAL A 244 -8.53 -10.88 18.89
C VAL A 244 -7.70 -11.71 17.90
N GLY A 245 -7.20 -11.10 16.83
CA GLY A 245 -6.35 -11.77 15.84
C GLY A 245 -5.09 -12.40 16.47
N LYS A 246 -4.39 -11.67 17.33
CA LYS A 246 -3.23 -12.19 18.07
C LYS A 246 -3.59 -13.39 18.97
N LYS A 247 -4.76 -13.35 19.61
CA LYS A 247 -5.25 -14.45 20.46
C LYS A 247 -5.60 -15.70 19.64
N VAL A 248 -6.19 -15.53 18.47
CA VAL A 248 -6.48 -16.64 17.55
C VAL A 248 -5.17 -17.24 17.02
N ALA A 249 -4.22 -16.39 16.59
CA ALA A 249 -2.93 -16.84 16.09
C ALA A 249 -2.13 -17.63 17.14
N SER A 250 -2.12 -17.17 18.40
CA SER A 250 -1.44 -17.88 19.49
C SER A 250 -2.12 -19.21 19.85
N ALA A 251 -3.46 -19.27 19.78
CA ALA A 251 -4.19 -20.52 20.00
C ALA A 251 -3.92 -21.56 18.90
N LEU A 252 -3.79 -21.12 17.64
CA LEU A 252 -3.45 -21.98 16.51
C LEU A 252 -1.99 -22.45 16.56
N SER A 253 -1.04 -21.57 16.89
CA SER A 253 0.38 -21.95 17.00
C SER A 253 0.63 -22.92 18.16
N ALA A 254 -0.08 -22.77 19.28
CA ALA A 254 0.00 -23.70 20.40
C ALA A 254 -0.47 -25.12 20.02
N ARG A 255 -1.44 -25.23 19.09
CA ARG A 255 -1.90 -26.52 18.53
C ARG A 255 -0.96 -27.12 17.50
N LEU A 256 -0.13 -26.29 16.86
CA LEU A 256 0.84 -26.70 15.82
C LEU A 256 2.23 -27.03 16.38
N LYS A 257 2.41 -27.18 17.71
CA LYS A 257 3.68 -27.68 18.27
C LYS A 257 4.07 -28.97 17.53
N PRO A 258 5.24 -29.01 16.86
CA PRO A 258 5.69 -30.23 16.21
C PRO A 258 5.94 -31.28 17.28
N TYR A 259 5.54 -32.53 16.97
CA TYR A 259 6.08 -33.70 17.64
C TYR A 259 7.60 -33.62 17.50
N THR A 260 8.28 -33.34 18.61
CA THR A 260 9.73 -33.43 18.70
C THR A 260 10.12 -34.89 18.49
N ASN A 261 10.81 -35.17 17.38
CA ASN A 261 11.72 -36.31 17.26
C ASN A 261 13.11 -35.72 17.01
#